data_AF-A0A956M241-F1
#
_entry.id   AF-A0A956M241-F1
#
_cell.length_a   1.000
_cell.length_b   1.000
_cell.length_c   1.000
_cell.angle_alpha   90.00
_cell.angle_beta   90.00
_cell.angle_gamma   90.00
#
_symmetry.space_group_name_H-M   'P 1'
#
loop_
_entity.id
_entity.type
_entity.pdbx_description
1 polymer ?
#
loop_
_entity_poly.entity_id
_entity_poly.type
_entity_poly.pdbx_seq_one_letter_code
_entity_poly.pdbx_strand_id
1 'polypeptide(L)' 'GGHDVCFEGESIWELEECPSGACCLDGDLCLPLIYLDCNDRGGTYLGDDLPCEPETCHPLPTRSASWGAIKSRYR' A
#
# COMPACT_ATOMS: atom_id res chain seq x y z
N GLY A 1 -17.09 -9.62 16.58
CA GLY A 1 -16.03 -9.03 15.76
C GLY A 1 -16.38 -9.32 14.34
N GLY A 2 -16.40 -8.30 13.48
CA GLY A 2 -16.75 -8.45 12.06
C GLY A 2 -15.82 -9.47 11.41
N HIS A 3 -16.41 -10.43 10.70
CA HIS A 3 -15.69 -11.21 9.72
C HIS A 3 -15.99 -10.51 8.40
N ASP A 4 -15.03 -9.71 7.93
CA ASP A 4 -15.11 -9.02 6.66
C ASP A 4 -14.95 -10.06 5.54
N VAL A 5 -16.08 -10.45 4.96
CA VAL A 5 -16.15 -11.50 3.93
C VAL A 5 -16.01 -10.89 2.53
N CYS A 6 -14.84 -11.07 1.91
CA CYS A 6 -14.68 -10.84 0.48
C CYS A 6 -15.16 -12.07 -0.30
N PHE A 7 -15.99 -11.86 -1.32
CA PHE A 7 -16.68 -12.92 -2.05
C PHE A 7 -16.26 -12.89 -3.52
N GLU A 8 -15.45 -13.86 -3.95
CA GLU A 8 -15.32 -14.22 -5.36
C GLU A 8 -16.01 -15.59 -5.57
N GLY A 9 -17.25 -15.53 -6.04
CA GLY A 9 -17.89 -16.56 -6.88
C GLY A 9 -17.72 -18.05 -6.57
N GLU A 10 -18.36 -18.54 -5.49
CA GLU A 10 -18.84 -19.95 -5.36
C GLU A 10 -18.03 -20.97 -4.52
N SER A 11 -17.18 -20.56 -3.58
CA SER A 11 -16.75 -21.49 -2.51
C SER A 11 -16.43 -20.78 -1.18
N ILE A 12 -17.30 -20.98 -0.19
CA ILE A 12 -16.90 -20.92 1.23
C ILE A 12 -16.09 -22.19 1.57
N TRP A 13 -15.45 -22.26 2.74
CA TRP A 13 -14.43 -23.25 3.20
C TRP A 13 -13.02 -22.96 2.63
N GLU A 14 -12.00 -22.47 3.34
CA GLU A 14 -11.69 -22.42 4.77
C GLU A 14 -10.61 -21.31 4.97
N LEU A 15 -10.89 -20.28 5.77
CA LEU A 15 -9.93 -19.24 6.22
C LEU A 15 -9.21 -18.42 5.13
N GLU A 16 -9.90 -17.90 4.13
CA GLU A 16 -9.32 -16.87 3.27
C GLU A 16 -9.59 -15.49 3.88
N GLU A 17 -8.59 -14.96 4.58
CA GLU A 17 -8.52 -13.55 4.91
C GLU A 17 -8.65 -12.74 3.62
N CYS A 18 -9.64 -11.85 3.57
CA CYS A 18 -9.76 -10.87 2.50
C CYS A 18 -8.39 -10.24 2.22
N PRO A 19 -7.88 -10.32 0.98
CA PRO A 19 -6.53 -9.87 0.70
C PRO A 19 -6.42 -8.40 1.13
N SER A 20 -5.59 -8.19 2.14
CA SER A 20 -5.31 -6.85 2.64
C SER A 20 -4.07 -6.34 1.94
N GLY A 21 -4.00 -5.03 1.81
CA GLY A 21 -2.93 -4.38 1.09
C GLY A 21 -2.62 -3.03 1.68
N ALA A 22 -1.55 -2.42 1.18
CA ALA A 22 -1.13 -1.12 1.65
C ALA A 22 -2.18 -0.05 1.32
N CYS A 23 -2.77 0.52 2.37
CA CYS A 23 -3.66 1.67 2.29
C CYS A 23 -2.97 2.92 2.84
N CYS A 24 -2.81 3.92 1.98
CA CYS A 24 -2.21 5.20 2.33
C CYS A 24 -3.29 6.22 2.72
N LEU A 25 -3.32 6.57 4.00
CA LEU A 25 -4.14 7.62 4.59
C LEU A 25 -3.29 8.87 4.81
N ASP A 26 -3.81 10.04 4.45
CA ASP A 26 -3.16 11.34 4.66
C ASP A 26 -1.68 11.43 4.15
N GLY A 27 -1.29 10.54 3.22
CA GLY A 27 0.07 10.46 2.63
C GLY A 27 1.15 9.83 3.52
N ASP A 28 1.10 10.04 4.82
CA ASP A 28 2.09 9.56 5.79
C ASP A 28 1.74 8.24 6.47
N LEU A 29 0.45 7.89 6.52
CA LEU A 29 -0.03 6.74 7.30
C LEU A 29 -0.33 5.56 6.39
N CYS A 30 0.46 4.48 6.50
CA CYS A 30 0.15 3.22 5.85
C CYS A 30 -0.52 2.25 6.82
N LEU A 31 -1.71 1.74 6.46
CA LEU A 31 -2.38 0.66 7.19
C LEU A 31 -2.66 -0.53 6.25
N PRO A 32 -2.45 -1.78 6.70
CA PRO A 32 -2.89 -2.96 5.95
C PRO A 32 -4.41 -3.06 6.06
N LEU A 33 -5.11 -2.60 5.04
CA LEU A 33 -6.58 -2.61 4.97
C LEU A 33 -7.01 -3.32 3.69
N ILE A 34 -8.26 -3.78 3.65
CA ILE A 34 -8.87 -4.18 2.39
C ILE A 34 -9.26 -2.96 1.56
N TYR A 35 -9.49 -3.17 0.27
CA TYR A 35 -9.88 -2.09 -0.65
C TYR A 35 -11.07 -1.26 -0.15
N LEU A 36 -12.15 -1.90 0.30
CA LEU A 36 -13.36 -1.22 0.78
C LEU A 36 -13.07 -0.34 1.99
N ASP A 37 -12.39 -0.91 2.99
CA ASP A 37 -11.98 -0.23 4.22
C ASP A 37 -11.04 0.95 3.97
N CYS A 38 -10.15 0.80 2.99
CA CYS A 38 -9.25 1.86 2.59
C CYS A 38 -10.02 3.01 1.93
N ASN A 39 -10.93 2.67 1.02
CA ASN A 39 -11.75 3.63 0.30
C ASN A 39 -12.72 4.38 1.24
N ASP A 40 -13.34 3.69 2.19
CA ASP A 40 -14.24 4.29 3.20
C ASP A 40 -13.52 5.29 4.10
N ARG A 41 -12.23 5.05 4.37
CA ARG A 41 -11.37 5.97 5.11
C ARG A 41 -10.80 7.09 4.25
N GLY A 42 -11.14 7.16 2.96
CA GLY A 42 -10.64 8.16 2.03
C GLY A 42 -9.15 7.99 1.66
N GLY A 43 -8.62 6.78 1.84
CA GLY A 43 -7.24 6.44 1.52
C GLY A 43 -7.02 6.08 0.06
N THR A 44 -5.75 5.96 -0.30
CA THR A 44 -5.31 5.39 -1.58
C THR A 44 -4.86 3.96 -1.36
N TYR A 45 -5.61 3.01 -1.90
CA TYR A 45 -5.24 1.60 -1.89
C TYR A 45 -4.21 1.31 -2.98
N LEU A 46 -3.09 0.67 -2.63
CA LEU A 46 -2.00 0.42 -3.57
C LEU A 46 -2.08 -0.97 -4.22
N GLY A 47 -2.81 -1.90 -3.62
CA GLY A 47 -2.97 -3.27 -4.12
C GLY A 47 -2.84 -4.32 -3.02
N ASP A 48 -3.42 -5.48 -3.32
CA ASP A 48 -3.42 -6.67 -2.46
C ASP A 48 -2.01 -7.22 -2.21
N ASP A 49 -1.80 -7.81 -1.03
CA ASP A 49 -0.52 -8.40 -0.58
C ASP A 49 0.68 -7.43 -0.57
N LEU A 50 0.45 -6.12 -0.76
CA LEU A 50 1.48 -5.11 -0.61
C LEU A 50 1.68 -4.76 0.87
N PRO A 51 2.88 -4.95 1.43
CA PRO A 51 3.16 -4.57 2.81
C PRO A 51 3.20 -3.06 2.98
N CYS A 52 2.80 -2.61 4.18
CA CYS A 52 2.97 -1.23 4.59
C CYS A 52 4.40 -0.98 5.09
N GLU A 53 5.26 -0.53 4.18
CA GLU A 53 6.62 -0.09 4.48
C GLU A 53 6.67 1.45 4.55
N PRO A 54 7.65 2.04 5.24
CA PRO A 54 7.79 3.50 5.34
C PRO A 54 7.86 4.19 3.97
N GLU A 55 8.38 3.49 2.97
CA GLU A 55 8.54 3.95 1.60
C GLU A 55 7.31 3.74 0.70
N THR A 56 6.32 2.96 1.17
CA THR A 56 5.12 2.59 0.42
C THR A 56 4.21 3.79 0.16
N CYS A 57 3.93 4.61 1.18
CA CYS A 57 3.08 5.81 1.04
C CYS A 57 3.88 7.09 0.81
N HIS A 58 5.13 7.13 1.29
CA HIS A 58 6.04 8.22 1.03
C HIS A 58 7.32 7.67 0.41
N PRO A 59 7.47 7.73 -0.94
CA PRO A 59 8.75 7.41 -1.55
C PRO A 59 9.77 8.38 -0.94
N LEU A 60 10.72 7.83 -0.18
CA LEU A 60 11.76 8.63 0.43
C LEU A 60 12.36 9.52 -0.64
N PRO A 61 12.73 10.78 -0.33
CA PRO A 61 13.52 11.58 -1.23
C PRO A 61 14.96 11.03 -1.24
N THR A 62 15.13 9.75 -1.58
CA THR A 62 16.35 9.26 -2.20
C THR A 62 16.43 10.03 -3.49
N ARG A 63 17.06 11.21 -3.42
CA ARG A 63 17.23 12.12 -4.53
C ARG A 63 17.80 11.28 -5.66
N SER A 64 16.96 10.93 -6.63
CA SER A 64 17.33 10.17 -7.80
C SER A 64 18.22 11.08 -8.66
N ALA A 65 19.46 11.22 -8.21
CA ALA A 65 20.47 11.98 -8.91
C ALA A 65 20.93 11.09 -10.05
N SER A 66 20.65 11.52 -11.27
CA SER A 66 21.26 10.88 -12.43
C SER A 66 22.77 10.90 -12.28
N TRP A 67 23.44 9.91 -12.87
CA TRP A 67 24.90 9.89 -12.89
C TRP A 67 25.51 11.19 -13.46
N GLY A 68 24.79 11.87 -14.34
CA GLY A 68 25.13 13.21 -14.83
C GLY A 68 25.10 14.29 -13.73
N ALA A 69 24.07 14.28 -12.88
CA ALA A 69 23.95 15.21 -11.74
C ALA A 69 25.03 14.96 -10.68
N ILE A 70 25.42 13.70 -10.44
CA ILE A 70 26.49 13.34 -9.51
C ILE A 70 27.85 13.82 -10.04
N LYS A 71 28.18 13.52 -11.29
CA LYS A 71 29.46 13.90 -11.91
C LYS A 71 29.68 15.41 -11.99
N SER A 72 28.62 16.20 -12.16
CA SER A 72 28.71 17.66 -12.19
C SER A 72 29.26 18.29 -10.90
N ARG A 73 29.18 17.58 -9.77
CA ARG A 73 29.64 18.04 -8.45
C ARG A 73 31.13 17.83 -8.19
N TYR A 74 31.78 16.93 -8.93
CA TYR A 74 33.20 16.60 -8.79
C TYR A 74 34.07 17.27 -9.87
N ARG A 75 33.50 18.26 -10.56
CA ARG A 75 34.17 18.99 -11.64
C ARG A 75 34.95 20.18 -11.10
#